data_AF-A0A1F8RZ07-F1
#
_entry.id   AF-A0A1F8RZ07-F1
#
_cell.length_a   1.000
_cell.length_b   1.000
_cell.length_c   1.000
_cell.angle_alpha   90.00
_cell.angle_beta   90.00
_cell.angle_gamma   90.00
#
_symmetry.space_group_name_H-M   'P 1'
#
loop_
_entity.id
_entity.type
_entity.pdbx_description
1 polymer ?
#
loop_
_entity_poly.entity_id
_entity_poly.type
_entity_poly.pdbx_seq_one_letter_code
_entity_poly.pdbx_strand_id
1 'polypeptide(L)'
;MRLSHLMSRTLRQAPSEAETPSHRLLLRAGLVQQLAAGIYSFLPLGWRALRKIEQIIREEMDAAGGQEIRMPALQPVELWEASGRRETYIPPLFIVKDRRERELALGPTHEEVVTELFKQQVQSYRELPVLAYQIQTKFRNEIRARGGLIRLREFIMMDLYSFDADWEALDHTYDRVFQAYVQTFQRCGLPAIAVHADSGPIGGKDSQEFMHLTEVGEDQVLTCERCGYAANTEKADHRKVTLPPEGPLPLEEVATPGVKTIEDLARFLGAPVEKTLKAVFYAASQPGSGGGPEPVFVAIRGDLVVNETKLRNVLGGAELRLMDDREVADVGLVAGSASPIGVKEAAKRPVRVVADDSVLSAPNLIGGANKPDVHVRNVNYERDWRADVVADIALAEPGYPCPQCGEGALSLHRGIEVGHVFKLGTMYSERLGATFLDQRGQQRPAVMGCYGIGLDRLLAAVIEANHDERGIVWPAGVAPYAVHLIALSPDRAGVRDAAERLYAELGERGVEALYDDREESPGVKFADADLLGMPLRVTVSPRTLEKSAVELKRRTESETTLVPLSEAAARVERVVKVVAG
;
A
#
# COMPACT_ATOMS: atom_id res chain seq x y z
N MET A 1 0.72 30.97 -15.79
CA MET A 1 0.05 31.47 -14.58
C MET A 1 0.93 32.51 -13.91
N ARG A 2 0.37 33.62 -13.41
CA ARG A 2 1.11 34.64 -12.66
C ARG A 2 1.11 34.34 -11.17
N LEU A 3 2.27 34.46 -10.53
CA LEU A 3 2.42 34.17 -9.11
C LEU A 3 1.75 35.23 -8.24
N SER A 4 1.69 36.49 -8.70
CA SER A 4 0.96 37.58 -8.05
C SER A 4 -0.56 37.31 -7.90
N HIS A 5 -1.12 36.48 -8.79
CA HIS A 5 -2.54 36.12 -8.81
C HIS A 5 -2.82 34.71 -8.27
N LEU A 6 -1.79 34.01 -7.77
CA LEU A 6 -1.93 32.65 -7.27
C LEU A 6 -2.69 32.64 -5.95
N MET A 7 -3.74 31.82 -5.86
CA MET A 7 -4.47 31.55 -4.61
C MET A 7 -3.71 30.52 -3.75
N SER A 8 -2.44 30.77 -3.49
CA SER A 8 -1.62 30.06 -2.52
C SER A 8 -0.40 30.90 -2.15
N ARG A 9 0.25 30.58 -1.03
CA ARG A 9 1.46 31.26 -0.56
C ARG A 9 2.43 30.23 0.00
N THR A 10 3.72 30.50 -0.16
CA THR A 10 4.78 29.71 0.46
C THR A 10 4.92 30.06 1.94
N LEU A 11 5.38 29.10 2.73
CA LEU A 11 5.70 29.29 4.15
C LEU A 11 7.20 29.18 4.37
N ARG A 12 7.75 30.10 5.19
CA ARG A 12 9.18 30.06 5.56
C ARG A 12 9.53 28.76 6.28
N GLN A 13 8.69 28.34 7.22
CA GLN A 13 8.84 27.13 8.02
C GLN A 13 7.60 26.25 7.87
N ALA A 14 7.78 24.93 7.94
CA ALA A 14 6.66 24.01 7.98
C ALA A 14 5.93 24.11 9.34
N PRO A 15 4.62 23.84 9.37
CA PRO A 15 3.93 23.62 10.63
C PRO A 15 4.53 22.47 11.43
N SER A 16 4.48 22.56 12.77
CA SER A 16 5.14 21.62 13.70
C SER A 16 4.60 20.20 13.63
N GLU A 17 3.33 20.05 13.24
CA GLU A 17 2.61 18.80 13.07
C GLU A 17 3.01 18.02 11.81
N ALA A 18 3.80 18.63 10.92
CA ALA A 18 4.30 17.96 9.74
C ALA A 18 5.57 17.16 10.04
N GLU A 19 5.43 15.84 10.15
CA GLU A 19 6.54 14.94 10.52
C GLU A 19 7.44 14.57 9.33
N THR A 20 6.86 14.15 8.20
CA THR A 20 7.61 13.67 7.02
C THR A 20 8.08 14.81 6.11
N PRO A 21 9.18 14.62 5.34
CA PRO A 21 9.64 15.58 4.35
C PRO A 21 8.56 15.97 3.33
N SER A 22 7.87 14.99 2.73
CA SER A 22 6.76 15.23 1.81
C SER A 22 5.64 16.07 2.43
N HIS A 23 5.20 15.77 3.66
CA HIS A 23 4.15 16.54 4.33
C HIS A 23 4.58 17.98 4.61
N ARG A 24 5.83 18.18 5.06
CA ARG A 24 6.41 19.52 5.27
C ARG A 24 6.45 20.32 3.97
N LEU A 25 6.88 19.71 2.88
CA LEU A 25 7.00 20.36 1.56
C LEU A 25 5.62 20.67 0.97
N LEU A 26 4.66 19.74 1.07
CA LEU A 26 3.27 19.94 0.64
C LEU A 26 2.65 21.20 1.26
N LEU A 27 2.85 21.42 2.55
CA LEU A 27 2.35 22.60 3.27
C LEU A 27 3.19 23.85 2.98
N ARG A 28 4.53 23.74 3.04
CA ARG A 28 5.42 24.89 2.81
C ARG A 28 5.32 25.45 1.41
N ALA A 29 5.16 24.61 0.39
CA ALA A 29 5.01 25.03 -0.99
C ALA A 29 3.56 25.47 -1.32
N GLY A 30 2.65 25.43 -0.35
CA GLY A 30 1.25 25.83 -0.55
C GLY A 30 0.56 24.95 -1.61
N LEU A 31 0.81 23.64 -1.57
CA LEU A 31 0.18 22.66 -2.48
C LEU A 31 -1.16 22.18 -1.93
N VAL A 32 -1.25 22.04 -0.61
CA VAL A 32 -2.47 21.62 0.10
C VAL A 32 -2.63 22.41 1.39
N GLN A 33 -3.85 22.43 1.91
CA GLN A 33 -4.20 22.98 3.22
C GLN A 33 -5.04 21.95 3.96
N GLN A 34 -4.68 21.61 5.20
CA GLN A 34 -5.50 20.70 6.00
C GLN A 34 -6.79 21.40 6.45
N LEU A 35 -7.94 20.75 6.19
CA LEU A 35 -9.26 21.22 6.63
C LEU A 35 -9.68 20.54 7.93
N ALA A 36 -9.40 19.25 8.06
CA ALA A 36 -9.55 18.45 9.27
C ALA A 36 -8.52 17.30 9.25
N ALA A 37 -8.41 16.53 10.34
CA ALA A 37 -7.49 15.38 10.39
C ALA A 37 -7.76 14.44 9.20
N GLY A 38 -6.76 14.23 8.34
CA GLY A 38 -6.87 13.38 7.14
C GLY A 38 -7.79 13.89 6.04
N ILE A 39 -8.14 15.18 6.03
CA ILE A 39 -8.99 15.81 5.00
C ILE A 39 -8.29 17.10 4.56
N TYR A 40 -7.95 17.18 3.27
CA TYR A 40 -7.13 18.25 2.71
C TYR A 40 -7.81 18.93 1.53
N SER A 41 -7.67 20.25 1.48
CA SER A 41 -7.97 21.06 0.31
C SER A 41 -6.74 21.16 -0.57
N PHE A 42 -6.86 20.80 -1.86
CA PHE A 42 -5.80 21.04 -2.84
C PHE A 42 -5.81 22.49 -3.30
N LEU A 43 -4.64 23.13 -3.23
CA LEU A 43 -4.40 24.48 -3.72
C LEU A 43 -3.93 24.43 -5.19
N PRO A 44 -3.92 25.54 -5.95
CA PRO A 44 -3.81 25.49 -7.41
C PRO A 44 -2.59 24.73 -7.96
N LEU A 45 -1.43 24.81 -7.31
CA LEU A 45 -0.23 24.07 -7.73
C LEU A 45 -0.33 22.58 -7.43
N GLY A 46 -0.79 22.22 -6.23
CA GLY A 46 -0.97 20.82 -5.84
C GLY A 46 -2.03 20.13 -6.68
N TRP A 47 -3.16 20.81 -6.90
CA TRP A 47 -4.24 20.32 -7.77
C TRP A 47 -3.74 20.06 -9.19
N ARG A 48 -2.90 20.95 -9.72
CA ARG A 48 -2.37 20.81 -11.07
C ARG A 48 -1.36 19.68 -11.20
N ALA A 49 -0.52 19.42 -10.20
CA ALA A 49 0.33 18.22 -10.15
C ALA A 49 -0.51 16.94 -10.08
N LEU A 50 -1.53 16.91 -9.21
CA LEU A 50 -2.45 15.78 -9.09
C LEU A 50 -3.15 15.47 -10.42
N ARG A 51 -3.62 16.48 -11.14
CA ARG A 51 -4.24 16.34 -12.47
C ARG A 51 -3.28 15.80 -13.53
N LYS A 52 -1.98 16.03 -13.40
CA LYS A 52 -0.97 15.44 -14.30
C LYS A 52 -0.75 13.96 -13.99
N ILE A 53 -0.69 13.60 -12.71
CA ILE A 53 -0.68 12.19 -12.27
C ILE A 53 -1.93 11.49 -12.77
N GLU A 54 -3.12 12.09 -12.59
CA GLU A 54 -4.39 11.58 -13.08
C GLU A 54 -4.35 11.31 -14.59
N GLN A 55 -3.76 12.23 -15.37
CA GLN A 55 -3.66 12.09 -16.81
C GLN A 55 -2.71 10.96 -17.23
N ILE A 56 -1.58 10.79 -16.54
CA ILE A 56 -0.68 9.64 -16.77
C ILE A 56 -1.43 8.34 -16.51
N ILE A 57 -2.12 8.24 -15.37
CA ILE A 57 -2.91 7.05 -15.02
C ILE A 57 -3.94 6.74 -16.09
N ARG A 58 -4.72 7.75 -16.53
CA ARG A 58 -5.73 7.58 -17.59
C ARG A 58 -5.12 7.03 -18.87
N GLU A 59 -4.01 7.61 -19.34
CA GLU A 59 -3.33 7.15 -20.55
C GLU A 59 -2.85 5.69 -20.45
N GLU A 60 -2.29 5.28 -19.32
CA GLU A 60 -1.83 3.90 -19.12
C GLU A 60 -2.99 2.91 -18.95
N MET A 61 -4.07 3.29 -18.25
CA MET A 61 -5.26 2.45 -18.10
C MET A 61 -6.02 2.29 -19.43
N ASP A 62 -6.17 3.36 -20.21
CA ASP A 62 -6.78 3.33 -21.53
C ASP A 62 -5.95 2.47 -22.49
N ALA A 63 -4.62 2.59 -22.46
CA ALA A 63 -3.71 1.74 -23.25
C ALA A 63 -3.81 0.25 -22.85
N ALA A 64 -4.11 -0.04 -21.59
CA ALA A 64 -4.39 -1.38 -21.10
C ALA A 64 -5.81 -1.90 -21.46
N GLY A 65 -6.61 -1.12 -22.19
CA GLY A 65 -7.99 -1.46 -22.58
C GLY A 65 -9.04 -1.15 -21.52
N GLY A 66 -8.69 -0.36 -20.50
CA GLY A 66 -9.62 0.15 -19.50
C GLY A 66 -10.61 1.16 -20.11
N GLN A 67 -11.83 1.15 -19.58
CA GLN A 67 -12.89 2.10 -19.93
C GLN A 67 -13.19 2.98 -18.73
N GLU A 68 -12.92 4.28 -18.83
CA GLU A 68 -13.20 5.22 -17.75
C GLU A 68 -14.72 5.43 -17.59
N ILE A 69 -15.21 5.18 -16.39
CA ILE A 69 -16.58 5.39 -15.93
C ILE A 69 -16.58 6.24 -14.66
N ARG A 70 -17.77 6.63 -14.19
CA ARG A 70 -17.93 7.32 -12.91
C ARG A 70 -19.03 6.66 -12.10
N MET A 71 -18.67 6.16 -10.92
CA MET A 71 -19.62 5.58 -9.98
C MET A 71 -19.95 6.56 -8.82
N PRO A 72 -21.15 6.46 -8.21
CA PRO A 72 -21.52 7.30 -7.07
C PRO A 72 -20.63 7.04 -5.84
N ALA A 73 -20.32 8.11 -5.10
CA ALA A 73 -19.67 8.00 -3.78
C ALA A 73 -20.66 7.60 -2.68
N LEU A 74 -21.91 8.02 -2.79
CA LEU A 74 -23.00 7.60 -1.89
C LEU A 74 -23.56 6.28 -2.42
N GLN A 75 -23.48 5.25 -1.59
CA GLN A 75 -23.82 3.88 -1.95
C GLN A 75 -24.91 3.35 -1.01
N PRO A 76 -25.95 2.66 -1.51
CA PRO A 76 -26.91 1.96 -0.66
C PRO A 76 -26.19 0.92 0.21
N VAL A 77 -26.46 0.91 1.52
CA VAL A 77 -25.78 -0.04 2.42
C VAL A 77 -26.21 -1.48 2.14
N GLU A 78 -27.39 -1.68 1.55
CA GLU A 78 -27.89 -2.99 1.15
C GLU A 78 -26.94 -3.73 0.19
N LEU A 79 -26.15 -3.00 -0.61
CA LEU A 79 -25.11 -3.60 -1.47
C LEU A 79 -23.96 -4.19 -0.63
N TRP A 80 -23.56 -3.49 0.42
CA TRP A 80 -22.51 -3.93 1.36
C TRP A 80 -22.97 -5.08 2.24
N GLU A 81 -24.27 -5.12 2.59
CA GLU A 81 -24.88 -6.26 3.27
C GLU A 81 -24.91 -7.49 2.37
N ALA A 82 -25.29 -7.31 1.10
CA ALA A 82 -25.33 -8.41 0.13
C ALA A 82 -23.94 -9.01 -0.14
N SER A 83 -22.88 -8.19 -0.13
CA SER A 83 -21.51 -8.69 -0.20
C SER A 83 -21.00 -9.23 1.14
N GLY A 84 -21.70 -9.00 2.25
CA GLY A 84 -21.27 -9.34 3.60
C GLY A 84 -20.16 -8.43 4.16
N ARG A 85 -19.81 -7.33 3.47
CA ARG A 85 -18.75 -6.42 3.88
C ARG A 85 -19.22 -5.29 4.78
N ARG A 86 -20.53 -5.10 4.98
CA ARG A 86 -21.03 -4.09 5.92
C ARG A 86 -20.38 -4.22 7.30
N GLU A 87 -20.34 -5.44 7.85
CA GLU A 87 -19.79 -5.71 9.19
C GLU A 87 -18.29 -5.98 9.18
N THR A 88 -17.74 -6.56 8.11
CA THR A 88 -16.35 -7.02 8.06
C THR A 88 -15.36 -5.99 7.53
N TYR A 89 -15.84 -4.86 7.00
CA TYR A 89 -14.96 -3.84 6.43
C TYR A 89 -14.25 -3.05 7.55
N ILE A 90 -12.92 -2.99 7.44
CA ILE A 90 -12.05 -2.31 8.41
C ILE A 90 -11.20 -1.27 7.67
N PRO A 91 -11.18 0.00 8.12
CA PRO A 91 -11.95 0.56 9.24
C PRO A 91 -13.46 0.60 8.95
N PRO A 92 -14.33 0.69 9.97
CA PRO A 92 -15.79 0.70 9.78
C PRO A 92 -16.26 1.75 8.76
N LEU A 93 -17.28 1.43 7.98
CA LEU A 93 -17.82 2.32 6.94
C LEU A 93 -18.30 3.66 7.54
N PHE A 94 -18.13 4.74 6.77
CA PHE A 94 -18.85 5.98 7.04
C PHE A 94 -20.33 5.80 6.65
N ILE A 95 -21.21 5.77 7.65
CA ILE A 95 -22.66 5.65 7.44
C ILE A 95 -23.33 7.01 7.64
N VAL A 96 -24.17 7.39 6.68
CA VAL A 96 -25.05 8.57 6.74
C VAL A 96 -26.50 8.14 6.54
N LYS A 97 -27.44 8.92 7.06
CA LYS A 97 -28.88 8.71 6.84
C LYS A 97 -29.46 9.80 5.96
N ASP A 98 -30.25 9.41 4.97
CA ASP A 98 -31.03 10.37 4.19
C ASP A 98 -32.26 10.87 4.98
N ARG A 99 -33.01 11.83 4.42
CA ARG A 99 -34.21 12.38 5.07
C ARG A 99 -35.35 11.37 5.26
N ARG A 100 -35.26 10.18 4.67
CA ARG A 100 -36.21 9.07 4.83
C ARG A 100 -35.63 7.99 5.75
N GLU A 101 -34.58 8.30 6.51
CA GLU A 101 -33.87 7.40 7.42
C GLU A 101 -33.25 6.17 6.75
N ARG A 102 -33.03 6.22 5.41
CA ARG A 102 -32.29 5.17 4.72
C ARG A 102 -30.79 5.33 4.96
N GLU A 103 -30.13 4.22 5.24
CA GLU A 103 -28.69 4.20 5.46
C GLU A 103 -27.94 4.15 4.12
N LEU A 104 -26.95 5.03 4.01
CA LEU A 104 -26.04 5.10 2.88
C LEU A 104 -24.61 5.04 3.40
N ALA A 105 -23.74 4.34 2.69
CA ALA A 105 -22.31 4.39 2.91
C ALA A 105 -21.66 5.46 2.02
N LEU A 106 -20.66 6.16 2.54
CA LEU A 106 -19.68 6.83 1.71
C LEU A 106 -18.65 5.79 1.28
N GLY A 107 -18.58 5.51 -0.02
CA GLY A 107 -17.80 4.44 -0.60
C GLY A 107 -16.30 4.55 -0.30
N PRO A 108 -15.71 3.60 0.44
CA PRO A 108 -14.27 3.48 0.59
C PRO A 108 -13.59 2.80 -0.60
N THR A 109 -14.39 2.09 -1.42
CA THR A 109 -14.09 1.35 -2.65
C THR A 109 -15.42 1.02 -3.35
N HIS A 110 -15.40 0.31 -4.48
CA HIS A 110 -16.56 0.13 -5.36
C HIS A 110 -16.77 -1.28 -5.93
N GLU A 111 -16.21 -2.35 -5.33
CA GLU A 111 -16.41 -3.72 -5.83
C GLU A 111 -17.90 -4.09 -5.94
N GLU A 112 -18.74 -3.71 -4.97
CA GLU A 112 -20.18 -4.00 -4.99
C GLU A 112 -20.90 -3.23 -6.10
N VAL A 113 -20.59 -1.94 -6.23
CA VAL A 113 -21.25 -1.04 -7.18
C VAL A 113 -20.97 -1.45 -8.62
N VAL A 114 -19.71 -1.75 -8.93
CA VAL A 114 -19.30 -2.15 -10.27
C VAL A 114 -19.79 -3.56 -10.62
N THR A 115 -19.88 -4.47 -9.63
CA THR A 115 -20.45 -5.81 -9.84
C THR A 115 -21.93 -5.74 -10.17
N GLU A 116 -22.69 -4.90 -9.46
CA GLU A 116 -24.10 -4.67 -9.78
C GLU A 116 -24.27 -3.99 -11.16
N LEU A 117 -23.37 -3.08 -11.53
CA LEU A 117 -23.36 -2.49 -12.87
C LEU A 117 -23.09 -3.55 -13.95
N PHE A 118 -22.04 -4.37 -13.78
CA PHE A 118 -21.70 -5.44 -14.72
C PHE A 118 -22.89 -6.38 -14.96
N LYS A 119 -23.54 -6.82 -13.87
CA LYS A 119 -24.72 -7.71 -13.92
C LYS A 119 -25.86 -7.16 -14.79
N GLN A 120 -26.00 -5.84 -14.84
CA GLN A 120 -27.05 -5.19 -15.64
C GLN A 120 -26.65 -4.97 -17.09
N GLN A 121 -25.34 -4.85 -17.38
CA GLN A 121 -24.84 -4.44 -18.70
C GLN A 121 -24.28 -5.59 -19.53
N VAL A 122 -23.82 -6.68 -18.92
CA VAL A 122 -23.12 -7.77 -19.62
C VAL A 122 -23.88 -9.08 -19.46
N GLN A 123 -24.12 -9.79 -20.57
CA GLN A 123 -24.92 -11.02 -20.57
C GLN A 123 -24.19 -12.22 -21.18
N SER A 124 -23.15 -12.01 -21.98
CA SER A 124 -22.49 -13.08 -22.75
C SER A 124 -20.97 -13.02 -22.63
N TYR A 125 -20.34 -14.20 -22.70
CA TYR A 125 -18.88 -14.34 -22.76
C TYR A 125 -18.23 -13.56 -23.92
N ARG A 126 -18.99 -13.23 -24.98
CA ARG A 126 -18.50 -12.48 -26.14
C ARG A 126 -18.17 -11.02 -25.84
N GLU A 127 -18.68 -10.51 -24.73
CA GLU A 127 -18.45 -9.15 -24.25
C GLU A 127 -17.25 -9.07 -23.30
N LEU A 128 -16.67 -10.22 -22.93
CA LEU A 128 -15.55 -10.32 -22.01
C LEU A 128 -14.19 -10.36 -22.76
N PRO A 129 -13.11 -9.84 -22.16
CA PRO A 129 -13.07 -9.22 -20.83
C PRO A 129 -13.57 -7.76 -20.84
N VAL A 130 -14.15 -7.33 -19.72
CA VAL A 130 -14.53 -5.92 -19.47
C VAL A 130 -13.61 -5.35 -18.41
N LEU A 131 -12.92 -4.25 -18.72
CA LEU A 131 -12.11 -3.50 -17.77
C LEU A 131 -12.76 -2.13 -17.59
N ALA A 132 -13.33 -1.86 -16.42
CA ALA A 132 -13.96 -0.59 -16.09
C ALA A 132 -13.20 0.08 -14.94
N TYR A 133 -12.83 1.34 -15.09
CA TYR A 133 -12.14 2.08 -14.03
C TYR A 133 -12.74 3.45 -13.81
N GLN A 134 -12.45 4.05 -12.67
CA GLN A 134 -12.80 5.43 -12.40
C GLN A 134 -11.66 6.12 -11.65
N ILE A 135 -11.64 7.45 -11.66
CA ILE A 135 -10.81 8.24 -10.76
C ILE A 135 -11.74 9.09 -9.90
N GLN A 136 -11.86 8.73 -8.63
CA GLN A 136 -12.98 9.20 -7.79
C GLN A 136 -12.60 9.27 -6.31
N THR A 137 -13.25 10.18 -5.57
CA THR A 137 -13.07 10.42 -4.14
C THR A 137 -13.64 9.30 -3.26
N LYS A 138 -12.77 8.67 -2.48
CA LYS A 138 -13.04 7.62 -1.50
C LYS A 138 -13.08 8.17 -0.08
N PHE A 139 -13.80 7.45 0.79
CA PHE A 139 -13.93 7.80 2.21
C PHE A 139 -13.60 6.61 3.09
N ARG A 140 -12.56 6.71 3.93
CA ARG A 140 -12.18 5.66 4.90
C ARG A 140 -12.19 6.24 6.31
N ASN A 141 -12.89 5.61 7.24
CA ASN A 141 -13.02 6.12 8.62
C ASN A 141 -11.80 5.78 9.48
N GLU A 142 -10.62 6.20 9.03
CA GLU A 142 -9.36 5.98 9.72
C GLU A 142 -9.36 6.64 11.10
N ILE A 143 -9.04 5.86 12.14
CA ILE A 143 -8.90 6.38 13.52
C ILE A 143 -7.76 7.39 13.61
N ARG A 144 -6.68 7.18 12.84
CA ARG A 144 -5.50 8.04 12.81
C ARG A 144 -5.08 8.31 11.37
N ALA A 145 -5.37 9.52 10.89
CA ALA A 145 -4.76 10.05 9.69
C ALA A 145 -3.36 10.58 10.02
N ARG A 146 -2.35 10.20 9.24
CA ARG A 146 -0.92 10.50 9.47
C ARG A 146 -0.16 10.66 8.15
N GLY A 147 1.01 11.29 8.22
CA GLY A 147 1.91 11.42 7.07
C GLY A 147 1.42 12.37 5.97
N GLY A 148 0.56 13.34 6.29
CA GLY A 148 0.03 14.25 5.28
C GLY A 148 -0.97 13.55 4.37
N LEU A 149 -0.62 13.42 3.08
CA LEU A 149 -1.45 12.74 2.07
C LEU A 149 -1.23 11.22 2.01
N ILE A 150 -0.42 10.65 2.92
CA ILE A 150 -0.14 9.20 2.93
C ILE A 150 -1.33 8.40 3.47
N ARG A 151 -1.91 8.82 4.60
CA ARG A 151 -3.05 8.14 5.24
C ARG A 151 -4.17 9.12 5.55
N LEU A 152 -5.23 9.04 4.76
CA LEU A 152 -6.31 10.02 4.68
C LEU A 152 -7.68 9.40 5.02
N ARG A 153 -8.64 10.26 5.35
CA ARG A 153 -10.06 9.89 5.50
C ARG A 153 -10.89 10.19 4.27
N GLU A 154 -10.48 11.21 3.50
CA GLU A 154 -11.02 11.55 2.20
C GLU A 154 -9.83 11.68 1.23
N PHE A 155 -9.86 10.96 0.11
CA PHE A 155 -8.75 10.93 -0.84
C PHE A 155 -9.24 10.49 -2.23
N ILE A 156 -8.45 10.75 -3.26
CA ILE A 156 -8.75 10.35 -4.64
C ILE A 156 -8.02 9.05 -4.95
N MET A 157 -8.75 8.11 -5.53
CA MET A 157 -8.23 6.82 -5.96
C MET A 157 -8.66 6.55 -7.38
N MET A 158 -7.73 6.04 -8.18
CA MET A 158 -8.08 5.29 -9.37
C MET A 158 -8.35 3.85 -8.95
N ASP A 159 -9.54 3.35 -9.25
CA ASP A 159 -9.93 1.97 -9.02
C ASP A 159 -10.47 1.36 -10.32
N LEU A 160 -9.78 0.33 -10.81
CA LEU A 160 -10.12 -0.49 -11.97
C LEU A 160 -10.64 -1.84 -11.50
N TYR A 161 -11.66 -2.35 -12.20
CA TYR A 161 -12.23 -3.67 -11.99
C TYR A 161 -12.30 -4.39 -13.32
N SER A 162 -11.76 -5.61 -13.37
CA SER A 162 -11.90 -6.49 -14.51
C SER A 162 -12.95 -7.57 -14.26
N PHE A 163 -13.64 -7.94 -15.33
CA PHE A 163 -14.54 -9.08 -15.38
C PHE A 163 -14.10 -9.96 -16.55
N ASP A 164 -13.69 -11.17 -16.22
CA ASP A 164 -13.08 -12.14 -17.10
C ASP A 164 -13.92 -13.43 -17.13
N ALA A 165 -13.80 -14.19 -18.22
CA ALA A 165 -14.61 -15.39 -18.42
C ALA A 165 -14.18 -16.56 -17.52
N ASP A 166 -12.89 -16.63 -17.20
CA ASP A 166 -12.26 -17.66 -16.39
C ASP A 166 -10.95 -17.15 -15.76
N TRP A 167 -10.27 -18.02 -15.01
CA TRP A 167 -9.03 -17.69 -14.33
C TRP A 167 -7.85 -17.42 -15.27
N GLU A 168 -7.78 -18.11 -16.41
CA GLU A 168 -6.70 -17.90 -17.38
C GLU A 168 -6.85 -16.53 -18.06
N ALA A 169 -8.08 -16.13 -18.40
CA ALA A 169 -8.39 -14.80 -18.89
C ALA A 169 -8.05 -13.72 -17.84
N LEU A 170 -8.37 -13.96 -16.56
CA LEU A 170 -8.00 -13.05 -15.47
C LEU A 170 -6.46 -12.91 -15.35
N ASP A 171 -5.69 -14.00 -15.49
CA ASP A 171 -4.23 -13.93 -15.42
C ASP A 171 -3.67 -13.00 -16.51
N HIS A 172 -4.17 -13.11 -17.74
CA HIS A 172 -3.79 -12.21 -18.84
C HIS A 172 -4.19 -10.76 -18.59
N THR A 173 -5.40 -10.52 -18.07
CA THR A 173 -5.86 -9.18 -17.72
C THR A 173 -5.04 -8.59 -16.58
N TYR A 174 -4.73 -9.38 -15.56
CA TYR A 174 -3.89 -9.01 -14.42
C TYR A 174 -2.50 -8.57 -14.87
N ASP A 175 -1.83 -9.38 -15.71
CA ASP A 175 -0.50 -9.05 -16.22
C ASP A 175 -0.51 -7.74 -17.03
N ARG A 176 -1.54 -7.53 -17.85
CA ARG A 176 -1.69 -6.31 -18.66
C ARG A 176 -1.84 -5.07 -17.78
N VAL A 177 -2.71 -5.12 -16.76
CA VAL A 177 -2.92 -3.99 -15.84
C VAL A 177 -1.70 -3.79 -14.93
N PHE A 178 -1.04 -4.87 -14.50
CA PHE A 178 0.22 -4.80 -13.74
C PHE A 178 1.29 -4.02 -14.50
N GLN A 179 1.48 -4.28 -15.80
CA GLN A 179 2.44 -3.53 -16.61
C GLN A 179 2.05 -2.05 -16.75
N ALA A 180 0.75 -1.74 -16.86
CA ALA A 180 0.28 -0.35 -16.88
C ALA A 180 0.58 0.40 -15.56
N TYR A 181 0.56 -0.30 -14.42
CA TYR A 181 0.99 0.26 -13.13
C TYR A 181 2.49 0.56 -13.13
N VAL A 182 3.31 -0.38 -13.60
CA VAL A 182 4.76 -0.18 -13.74
C VAL A 182 5.07 1.07 -14.57
N GLN A 183 4.42 1.21 -15.74
CA GLN A 183 4.60 2.39 -16.60
C GLN A 183 4.11 3.67 -15.93
N THR A 184 2.96 3.62 -15.24
CA THR A 184 2.42 4.77 -14.48
C THR A 184 3.46 5.31 -13.48
N PHE A 185 4.02 4.43 -12.64
CA PHE A 185 4.98 4.85 -11.62
C PHE A 185 6.30 5.34 -12.23
N GLN A 186 6.78 4.69 -13.29
CA GLN A 186 7.95 5.15 -14.05
C GLN A 186 7.75 6.55 -14.62
N ARG A 187 6.61 6.81 -15.28
CA ARG A 187 6.26 8.13 -15.85
C ARG A 187 6.03 9.20 -14.78
N CYS A 188 5.61 8.80 -13.58
CA CYS A 188 5.53 9.69 -12.41
C CYS A 188 6.91 9.98 -11.78
N GLY A 189 7.99 9.34 -12.23
CA GLY A 189 9.32 9.46 -11.65
C GLY A 189 9.44 8.84 -10.26
N LEU A 190 8.71 7.77 -10.00
CA LEU A 190 8.70 7.05 -8.72
C LEU A 190 9.32 5.66 -8.90
N PRO A 191 10.43 5.33 -8.21
CA PRO A 191 10.98 3.99 -8.19
C PRO A 191 10.14 3.10 -7.24
N ALA A 192 9.01 2.62 -7.74
CA ALA A 192 8.16 1.66 -7.04
C ALA A 192 8.55 0.22 -7.43
N ILE A 193 8.50 -0.69 -6.45
CA ILE A 193 8.70 -2.13 -6.65
C ILE A 193 7.40 -2.88 -6.35
N ALA A 194 7.16 -3.98 -7.05
CA ALA A 194 6.05 -4.88 -6.72
C ALA A 194 6.46 -5.82 -5.58
N VAL A 195 5.60 -5.99 -4.59
CA VAL A 195 5.82 -6.84 -3.43
C VAL A 195 4.60 -7.75 -3.23
N HIS A 196 4.83 -9.02 -2.89
CA HIS A 196 3.74 -9.93 -2.57
C HIS A 196 3.03 -9.49 -1.28
N ALA A 197 1.70 -9.49 -1.31
CA ALA A 197 0.89 -8.97 -0.22
C ALA A 197 -0.21 -9.96 0.19
N ASP A 198 -0.80 -9.69 1.35
CA ASP A 198 -2.02 -10.39 1.77
C ASP A 198 -3.23 -9.82 1.02
N SER A 199 -4.19 -10.69 0.66
CA SER A 199 -5.43 -10.24 0.03
C SER A 199 -6.42 -9.63 1.02
N GLY A 200 -6.21 -9.83 2.33
CA GLY A 200 -7.01 -9.27 3.39
C GLY A 200 -8.52 -9.58 3.28
N PRO A 201 -9.38 -8.73 3.86
CA PRO A 201 -10.83 -8.91 3.84
C PRO A 201 -11.47 -8.65 2.47
N ILE A 202 -10.72 -8.07 1.53
CA ILE A 202 -11.16 -7.90 0.13
C ILE A 202 -11.30 -9.26 -0.58
N GLY A 203 -10.61 -10.29 -0.09
CA GLY A 203 -10.61 -11.63 -0.64
C GLY A 203 -9.76 -11.75 -1.92
N GLY A 204 -9.39 -12.98 -2.28
CA GLY A 204 -8.58 -13.27 -3.46
C GLY A 204 -7.51 -14.32 -3.21
N LYS A 205 -6.81 -14.73 -4.27
CA LYS A 205 -5.69 -15.70 -4.20
C LYS A 205 -4.32 -15.05 -4.34
N ASP A 206 -4.19 -14.17 -5.32
CA ASP A 206 -2.94 -13.48 -5.64
C ASP A 206 -3.12 -11.99 -5.47
N SER A 207 -2.17 -11.38 -4.77
CA SER A 207 -2.18 -9.95 -4.50
C SER A 207 -0.76 -9.40 -4.46
N GLN A 208 -0.57 -8.23 -5.08
CA GLN A 208 0.71 -7.53 -5.09
C GLN A 208 0.49 -6.04 -4.82
N GLU A 209 1.27 -5.51 -3.90
CA GLU A 209 1.38 -4.09 -3.60
C GLU A 209 2.52 -3.49 -4.42
N PHE A 210 2.35 -2.25 -4.85
CA PHE A 210 3.42 -1.43 -5.41
C PHE A 210 3.92 -0.49 -4.32
N MET A 211 5.18 -0.65 -3.95
CA MET A 211 5.82 0.02 -2.82
C MET A 211 6.93 0.94 -3.27
N HIS A 212 6.91 2.19 -2.83
CA HIS A 212 8.10 3.03 -2.85
C HIS A 212 8.86 2.85 -1.54
N LEU A 213 10.05 2.24 -1.61
CA LEU A 213 10.88 1.99 -0.43
C LEU A 213 11.45 3.29 0.13
N THR A 214 11.12 3.59 1.39
CA THR A 214 11.56 4.79 2.12
C THR A 214 11.40 4.58 3.62
N GLU A 215 12.28 5.19 4.42
CA GLU A 215 12.26 5.06 5.88
C GLU A 215 10.98 5.61 6.54
N VAL A 216 10.28 6.52 5.87
CA VAL A 216 9.03 7.11 6.36
C VAL A 216 7.79 6.23 6.16
N GLY A 217 7.92 5.17 5.36
CA GLY A 217 6.82 4.25 5.02
C GLY A 217 6.23 3.53 6.24
N GLU A 218 4.92 3.29 6.27
CA GLU A 218 4.27 2.56 7.37
C GLU A 218 4.45 1.04 7.20
N ASP A 219 4.49 0.56 5.95
CA ASP A 219 4.55 -0.86 5.64
C ASP A 219 5.97 -1.41 5.77
N GLN A 220 6.05 -2.65 6.21
CA GLN A 220 7.29 -3.41 6.36
C GLN A 220 7.39 -4.44 5.25
N VAL A 221 8.50 -4.40 4.51
CA VAL A 221 8.74 -5.27 3.35
C VAL A 221 10.04 -6.02 3.58
N LEU A 222 10.00 -7.35 3.43
CA LEU A 222 11.18 -8.18 3.38
C LEU A 222 11.59 -8.38 1.92
N THR A 223 12.84 -8.06 1.60
CA THR A 223 13.41 -8.19 0.26
C THR A 223 14.60 -9.14 0.24
N CYS A 224 14.94 -9.69 -0.92
CA CYS A 224 16.19 -10.42 -1.14
C CYS A 224 16.95 -9.80 -2.31
N GLU A 225 18.07 -9.13 -2.01
CA GLU A 225 18.92 -8.47 -3.01
C GLU A 225 19.46 -9.42 -4.09
N ARG A 226 19.56 -10.72 -3.77
CA ARG A 226 20.13 -11.71 -4.69
C ARG A 226 19.18 -12.12 -5.82
N CYS A 227 17.88 -12.28 -5.52
CA CYS A 227 16.92 -12.84 -6.48
C CYS A 227 15.70 -11.95 -6.74
N GLY A 228 15.58 -10.82 -6.04
CA GLY A 228 14.48 -9.86 -6.22
C GLY A 228 13.18 -10.26 -5.51
N TYR A 229 13.17 -11.32 -4.70
CA TYR A 229 12.03 -11.63 -3.84
C TYR A 229 11.68 -10.41 -2.99
N ALA A 230 10.40 -10.02 -2.95
CA ALA A 230 9.90 -8.96 -2.12
C ALA A 230 8.47 -9.28 -1.66
N ALA A 231 8.22 -9.17 -0.35
CA ALA A 231 6.91 -9.42 0.23
C ALA A 231 6.68 -8.54 1.45
N ASN A 232 5.45 -8.08 1.63
CA ASN A 232 5.00 -7.48 2.88
C ASN A 232 5.20 -8.49 4.03
N THR A 233 5.63 -8.05 5.21
CA THR A 233 5.87 -8.93 6.37
C THR A 233 4.66 -9.79 6.74
N GLU A 234 3.45 -9.31 6.48
CA GLU A 234 2.22 -10.07 6.73
C GLU A 234 2.11 -11.32 5.84
N LYS A 235 2.70 -11.27 4.64
CA LYS A 235 2.69 -12.35 3.64
C LYS A 235 4.03 -13.10 3.53
N ALA A 236 5.13 -12.46 3.91
CA ALA A 236 6.47 -12.92 3.63
C ALA A 236 6.73 -14.35 4.15
N ASP A 237 7.18 -15.21 3.25
CA ASP A 237 7.69 -16.54 3.56
C ASP A 237 9.22 -16.50 3.79
N HIS A 238 9.74 -17.54 4.41
CA HIS A 238 11.17 -17.79 4.56
C HIS A 238 11.45 -19.29 4.54
N ARG A 239 12.63 -19.65 4.05
CA ARG A 239 13.07 -21.03 4.11
C ARG A 239 13.48 -21.38 5.54
N LYS A 240 12.63 -22.15 6.22
CA LYS A 240 12.86 -22.65 7.58
C LYS A 240 14.11 -23.53 7.62
N VAL A 241 14.92 -23.34 8.66
CA VAL A 241 16.12 -24.17 8.91
C VAL A 241 15.69 -25.60 9.19
N THR A 242 16.18 -26.56 8.41
CA THR A 242 15.98 -27.99 8.67
C THR A 242 16.92 -28.45 9.77
N LEU A 243 16.37 -29.05 10.83
CA LEU A 243 17.20 -29.63 11.89
C LEU A 243 17.82 -30.95 11.41
N PRO A 244 19.00 -31.34 11.94
CA PRO A 244 19.58 -32.63 11.61
C PRO A 244 18.59 -33.78 11.86
N PRO A 245 18.52 -34.77 10.97
CA PRO A 245 17.63 -35.90 11.17
C PRO A 245 18.08 -36.71 12.39
N GLU A 246 17.13 -37.01 13.26
CA GLU A 246 17.32 -37.85 14.44
C GLU A 246 16.21 -38.90 14.49
N GLY A 247 16.54 -40.10 14.98
CA GLY A 247 15.52 -41.11 15.26
C GLY A 247 14.59 -40.65 16.40
N PRO A 248 13.30 -41.00 16.37
CA PRO A 248 12.37 -40.65 17.45
C PRO A 248 12.78 -41.33 18.76
N LEU A 249 12.99 -40.54 19.82
CA LEU A 249 13.32 -41.03 21.17
C LEU A 249 12.06 -41.17 22.04
N PRO A 250 12.02 -42.03 23.07
CA PRO A 250 10.86 -42.15 23.95
C PRO A 250 10.50 -40.83 24.64
N LEU A 251 9.20 -40.57 24.84
CA LEU A 251 8.73 -39.42 25.61
C LEU A 251 9.26 -39.49 27.06
N GLU A 252 9.77 -38.37 27.57
CA GLU A 252 10.33 -38.25 28.91
C GLU A 252 9.80 -36.98 29.58
N GLU A 253 9.02 -37.13 30.65
CA GLU A 253 8.57 -35.99 31.46
C GLU A 253 9.72 -35.43 32.31
N VAL A 254 9.80 -34.10 32.38
CA VAL A 254 10.82 -33.37 33.13
C VAL A 254 10.15 -32.29 33.96
N ALA A 255 10.45 -32.26 35.26
CA ALA A 255 9.99 -31.20 36.15
C ALA A 255 10.73 -29.87 35.83
N THR A 256 9.98 -28.81 35.62
CA THR A 256 10.45 -27.48 35.23
C THR A 256 9.75 -26.39 36.06
N PRO A 257 9.94 -26.37 37.40
CA PRO A 257 9.23 -25.46 38.29
C PRO A 257 9.51 -23.99 37.98
N GLY A 258 8.46 -23.21 37.77
CA GLY A 258 8.54 -21.77 37.50
C GLY A 258 8.99 -21.41 36.09
N VAL A 259 9.20 -22.39 35.20
CA VAL A 259 9.59 -22.16 33.81
C VAL A 259 8.33 -21.97 32.96
N LYS A 260 8.18 -20.79 32.35
CA LYS A 260 6.99 -20.43 31.56
C LYS A 260 7.28 -19.96 30.13
N THR A 261 8.50 -19.50 29.87
CA THR A 261 8.90 -18.98 28.55
C THR A 261 9.76 -20.01 27.82
N ILE A 262 9.81 -19.88 26.49
CA ILE A 262 10.62 -20.76 25.66
C ILE A 262 12.12 -20.56 25.92
N GLU A 263 12.53 -19.32 26.12
CA GLU A 263 13.90 -18.94 26.43
C GLU A 263 14.34 -19.51 27.79
N ASP A 264 13.46 -19.47 28.80
CA ASP A 264 13.75 -20.06 30.10
C ASP A 264 13.78 -21.58 30.04
N LEU A 265 12.91 -22.21 29.23
CA LEU A 265 12.90 -23.66 29.03
C LEU A 265 14.19 -24.16 28.35
N ALA A 266 14.58 -23.50 27.26
CA ALA A 266 15.82 -23.78 26.55
C ALA A 266 17.04 -23.65 27.50
N ARG A 267 17.09 -22.58 28.29
CA ARG A 267 18.15 -22.36 29.29
C ARG A 267 18.14 -23.41 30.39
N PHE A 268 16.97 -23.74 30.94
CA PHE A 268 16.81 -24.68 32.05
C PHE A 268 17.24 -26.10 31.65
N LEU A 269 16.93 -26.53 30.43
CA LEU A 269 17.23 -27.88 29.94
C LEU A 269 18.53 -27.97 29.13
N GLY A 270 19.23 -26.86 28.91
CA GLY A 270 20.44 -26.81 28.09
C GLY A 270 20.21 -27.18 26.63
N ALA A 271 19.03 -26.86 26.10
CA ALA A 271 18.62 -27.19 24.73
C ALA A 271 18.61 -25.93 23.83
N PRO A 272 18.88 -26.06 22.52
CA PRO A 272 18.66 -24.98 21.57
C PRO A 272 17.18 -24.56 21.53
N VAL A 273 16.90 -23.29 21.25
CA VAL A 273 15.53 -22.75 21.23
C VAL A 273 14.69 -23.42 20.13
N GLU A 274 15.31 -23.69 18.98
CA GLU A 274 14.73 -24.41 17.85
C GLU A 274 14.37 -25.88 18.15
N LYS A 275 14.83 -26.43 19.28
CA LYS A 275 14.45 -27.77 19.79
C LYS A 275 13.27 -27.71 20.77
N THR A 276 12.64 -26.57 20.95
CA THR A 276 11.44 -26.43 21.79
C THR A 276 10.18 -26.24 20.95
N LEU A 277 9.02 -26.57 21.53
CA LEU A 277 7.70 -26.44 20.93
C LEU A 277 6.89 -25.40 21.72
N LYS A 278 6.50 -24.33 21.05
CA LYS A 278 5.71 -23.22 21.58
C LYS A 278 4.23 -23.48 21.35
N ALA A 279 3.45 -23.26 22.40
CA ALA A 279 2.00 -23.27 22.38
C ALA A 279 1.48 -21.83 22.52
N VAL A 280 0.66 -21.37 21.58
CA VAL A 280 -0.01 -20.06 21.62
C VAL A 280 -1.52 -20.27 21.49
N PHE A 281 -2.31 -19.51 22.26
CA PHE A 281 -3.75 -19.72 22.34
C PHE A 281 -4.51 -18.51 21.80
N TYR A 282 -5.41 -18.76 20.84
CA TYR A 282 -6.25 -17.76 20.23
C TYR A 282 -7.72 -18.08 20.43
N ALA A 283 -8.53 -17.05 20.62
CA ALA A 283 -9.96 -17.07 20.42
C ALA A 283 -10.24 -16.62 18.99
N ALA A 284 -10.88 -17.48 18.19
CA ALA A 284 -11.22 -17.22 16.80
C ALA A 284 -12.74 -17.02 16.66
N SER A 285 -13.15 -15.88 16.12
CA SER A 285 -14.55 -15.56 15.85
C SER A 285 -14.78 -15.47 14.35
N GLN A 286 -15.75 -16.23 13.83
CA GLN A 286 -16.12 -16.11 12.42
C GLN A 286 -16.98 -14.85 12.22
N PRO A 287 -16.62 -13.95 11.30
CA PRO A 287 -17.38 -12.74 11.05
C PRO A 287 -18.83 -13.06 10.67
N GLY A 288 -19.79 -12.35 11.27
CA GLY A 288 -21.23 -12.57 11.02
C GLY A 288 -21.81 -13.87 11.60
N SER A 289 -21.02 -14.69 12.30
CA SER A 289 -21.54 -15.85 13.02
C SER A 289 -22.06 -15.45 14.40
N GLY A 290 -23.27 -15.90 14.77
CA GLY A 290 -23.82 -15.71 16.11
C GLY A 290 -23.23 -16.65 17.17
N GLY A 291 -22.16 -17.38 16.83
CA GLY A 291 -21.46 -18.30 17.73
C GLY A 291 -20.47 -17.56 18.63
N GLY A 292 -20.23 -18.09 19.83
CA GLY A 292 -19.13 -17.63 20.67
C GLY A 292 -17.76 -18.00 20.06
N PRO A 293 -16.67 -17.35 20.51
CA PRO A 293 -15.33 -17.60 19.98
C PRO A 293 -14.91 -19.06 20.16
N GLU A 294 -14.30 -19.62 19.11
CA GLU A 294 -13.70 -20.96 19.12
C GLU A 294 -12.27 -20.89 19.69
N PRO A 295 -11.89 -21.74 20.66
CA PRO A 295 -10.51 -21.85 21.11
C PRO A 295 -9.62 -22.51 20.05
N VAL A 296 -8.49 -21.88 19.74
CA VAL A 296 -7.47 -22.35 18.81
C VAL A 296 -6.14 -22.52 19.54
N PHE A 297 -5.62 -23.75 19.53
CA PHE A 297 -4.28 -24.10 19.98
C PHE A 297 -3.33 -24.02 18.79
N VAL A 298 -2.32 -23.18 18.88
CA VAL A 298 -1.28 -23.03 17.85
C VAL A 298 0.02 -23.66 18.35
N ALA A 299 0.55 -24.61 17.58
CA ALA A 299 1.83 -25.28 17.84
C ALA A 299 2.89 -24.85 16.82
N ILE A 300 4.00 -24.28 17.27
CA ILE A 300 5.07 -23.76 16.41
C ILE A 300 6.44 -23.98 17.06
N ARG A 301 7.51 -24.10 16.27
CA ARG A 301 8.88 -24.21 16.80
C ARG A 301 9.23 -23.00 17.68
N GLY A 302 10.00 -23.22 18.73
CA GLY A 302 10.24 -22.23 19.79
C GLY A 302 10.90 -20.94 19.36
N ASP A 303 11.75 -21.00 18.35
CA ASP A 303 12.49 -19.86 17.76
C ASP A 303 11.62 -19.02 16.81
N LEU A 304 10.44 -19.52 16.41
CA LEU A 304 9.56 -18.85 15.45
C LEU A 304 8.40 -18.13 16.15
N VAL A 305 7.92 -17.06 15.53
CA VAL A 305 6.77 -16.27 16.01
C VAL A 305 5.57 -16.52 15.11
N VAL A 306 4.37 -16.58 15.68
CA VAL A 306 3.13 -16.73 14.92
C VAL A 306 2.85 -15.45 14.13
N ASN A 307 2.65 -15.59 12.83
CA ASN A 307 2.09 -14.55 11.97
C ASN A 307 0.56 -14.66 12.00
N GLU A 308 -0.09 -13.70 12.65
CA GLU A 308 -1.56 -13.69 12.82
C GLU A 308 -2.31 -13.53 11.50
N THR A 309 -1.75 -12.82 10.52
CA THR A 309 -2.34 -12.71 9.17
C THR A 309 -2.39 -14.07 8.49
N LYS A 310 -1.29 -14.82 8.50
CA LYS A 310 -1.25 -16.19 7.95
C LYS A 310 -2.20 -17.13 8.70
N LEU A 311 -2.21 -17.07 10.03
CA LEU A 311 -3.11 -17.89 10.86
C LEU A 311 -4.59 -17.58 10.57
N ARG A 312 -4.95 -16.30 10.45
CA ARG A 312 -6.31 -15.86 10.09
C ARG A 312 -6.73 -16.42 8.74
N ASN A 313 -5.85 -16.40 7.74
CA ASN A 313 -6.14 -16.94 6.40
C ASN A 313 -6.37 -18.46 6.45
N VAL A 314 -5.56 -19.20 7.21
CA VAL A 314 -5.74 -20.63 7.45
C VAL A 314 -7.08 -20.94 8.13
N LEU A 315 -7.56 -20.02 8.97
CA LEU A 315 -8.84 -20.12 9.69
C LEU A 315 -10.02 -19.50 8.91
N GLY A 316 -9.85 -19.18 7.63
CA GLY A 316 -10.92 -18.69 6.77
C GLY A 316 -11.33 -17.23 7.00
N GLY A 317 -10.40 -16.38 7.45
CA GLY A 317 -10.65 -14.96 7.69
C GLY A 317 -11.22 -14.64 9.07
N ALA A 318 -11.06 -15.55 10.05
CA ALA A 318 -11.54 -15.36 11.41
C ALA A 318 -10.88 -14.14 12.09
N GLU A 319 -11.65 -13.43 12.92
CA GLU A 319 -11.07 -12.46 13.85
C GLU A 319 -10.33 -13.19 14.97
N LEU A 320 -9.07 -12.84 15.18
CA LEU A 320 -8.19 -13.48 16.15
C LEU A 320 -7.94 -12.56 17.34
N ARG A 321 -7.94 -13.16 18.53
CA ARG A 321 -7.51 -12.51 19.76
C ARG A 321 -6.76 -13.50 20.62
N LEU A 322 -5.64 -13.10 21.23
CA LEU A 322 -4.97 -13.91 22.24
C LEU A 322 -5.91 -14.20 23.42
N MET A 323 -5.94 -15.45 23.85
CA MET A 323 -6.68 -15.84 25.05
C MET A 323 -5.92 -15.38 26.30
N ASP A 324 -6.66 -14.92 27.31
CA ASP A 324 -6.08 -14.64 28.63
C ASP A 324 -5.96 -15.91 29.49
N ASP A 325 -5.23 -15.84 30.60
CA ASP A 325 -4.99 -16.99 31.49
C ASP A 325 -6.29 -17.63 32.02
N ARG A 326 -7.37 -16.84 32.20
CA ARG A 326 -8.65 -17.35 32.68
C ARG A 326 -9.33 -18.16 31.59
N GLU A 327 -9.37 -17.63 30.37
CA GLU A 327 -9.93 -18.33 29.21
C GLU A 327 -9.19 -19.63 28.92
N VAL A 328 -7.86 -19.61 29.02
CA VAL A 328 -7.01 -20.80 28.85
C VAL A 328 -7.36 -21.87 29.89
N ALA A 329 -7.49 -21.49 31.17
CA ALA A 329 -7.87 -22.40 32.25
C ALA A 329 -9.32 -22.91 32.15
N ASP A 330 -10.24 -22.07 31.65
CA ASP A 330 -11.63 -22.42 31.41
C ASP A 330 -11.78 -23.46 30.29
N VAL A 331 -10.91 -23.43 29.28
CA VAL A 331 -10.81 -24.50 28.26
C VAL A 331 -10.11 -25.75 28.83
N GLY A 332 -9.35 -25.63 29.91
CA GLY A 332 -8.62 -26.74 30.53
C GLY A 332 -7.17 -26.87 30.03
N LEU A 333 -6.62 -25.81 29.44
CA LEU A 333 -5.23 -25.74 28.99
C LEU A 333 -4.33 -25.20 30.12
N VAL A 334 -3.04 -25.53 30.07
CA VAL A 334 -2.07 -25.15 31.11
C VAL A 334 -1.05 -24.16 30.55
N ALA A 335 -1.30 -22.86 30.73
CA ALA A 335 -0.38 -21.82 30.26
C ALA A 335 1.06 -22.05 30.77
N GLY A 336 2.04 -21.91 29.87
CA GLY A 336 3.47 -22.14 30.17
C GLY A 336 3.89 -23.61 30.25
N SER A 337 2.96 -24.58 30.21
CA SER A 337 3.28 -26.01 30.21
C SER A 337 2.30 -26.82 29.35
N ALA A 338 1.71 -26.20 28.33
CA ALA A 338 0.75 -26.86 27.45
C ALA A 338 1.42 -27.67 26.34
N SER A 339 0.72 -28.71 25.91
CA SER A 339 1.13 -29.63 24.85
C SER A 339 -0.02 -29.83 23.87
N PRO A 340 0.26 -30.01 22.57
CA PRO A 340 -0.74 -30.54 21.66
C PRO A 340 -1.05 -32.03 21.92
N ILE A 341 -0.21 -32.74 22.68
CA ILE A 341 -0.41 -34.16 23.00
C ILE A 341 -1.66 -34.33 23.88
N GLY A 342 -2.67 -35.03 23.36
CA GLY A 342 -3.91 -35.32 24.09
C GLY A 342 -4.78 -34.08 24.37
N VAL A 343 -4.54 -32.95 23.70
CA VAL A 343 -5.18 -31.68 24.04
C VAL A 343 -6.68 -31.69 23.74
N LYS A 344 -7.10 -32.40 22.69
CA LYS A 344 -8.51 -32.46 22.27
C LYS A 344 -9.34 -33.30 23.24
N GLU A 345 -8.72 -34.32 23.82
CA GLU A 345 -9.32 -35.21 24.81
C GLU A 345 -9.35 -34.56 26.20
N ALA A 346 -8.33 -33.77 26.54
CA ALA A 346 -8.20 -33.12 27.85
C ALA A 346 -9.01 -31.82 27.98
N ALA A 347 -9.29 -31.13 26.88
CA ALA A 347 -10.00 -29.86 26.90
C ALA A 347 -11.48 -30.02 27.29
N LYS A 348 -12.00 -29.07 28.08
CA LYS A 348 -13.40 -29.03 28.53
C LYS A 348 -14.39 -28.66 27.42
N ARG A 349 -13.89 -28.12 26.31
CA ARG A 349 -14.64 -27.70 25.12
C ARG A 349 -13.82 -28.03 23.87
N PRO A 350 -14.44 -28.16 22.68
CA PRO A 350 -13.70 -28.40 21.44
C PRO A 350 -12.61 -27.34 21.22
N VAL A 351 -11.42 -27.79 20.87
CA VAL A 351 -10.25 -26.95 20.55
C VAL A 351 -9.75 -27.33 19.17
N ARG A 352 -9.57 -26.33 18.31
CA ARG A 352 -8.93 -26.51 17.00
C ARG A 352 -7.42 -26.42 17.16
N VAL A 353 -6.69 -27.39 16.64
CA VAL A 353 -5.23 -27.44 16.71
C VAL A 353 -4.65 -27.07 15.35
N VAL A 354 -3.92 -25.97 15.29
CA VAL A 354 -3.17 -25.54 14.09
C VAL A 354 -1.69 -25.67 14.38
N ALA A 355 -0.94 -26.25 13.45
CA ALA A 355 0.51 -26.33 13.56
C ALA A 355 1.21 -25.59 12.42
N ASP A 356 2.32 -24.94 12.75
CA ASP A 356 3.27 -24.48 11.75
C ASP A 356 4.01 -25.66 11.13
N ASP A 357 4.26 -25.62 9.81
CA ASP A 357 4.98 -26.70 9.12
C ASP A 357 6.42 -26.94 9.63
N SER A 358 7.00 -26.03 10.43
CA SER A 358 8.30 -26.21 11.10
C SER A 358 8.34 -27.49 11.95
N VAL A 359 7.20 -27.91 12.52
CA VAL A 359 7.14 -29.12 13.37
C VAL A 359 7.33 -30.40 12.56
N LEU A 360 7.09 -30.38 11.24
CA LEU A 360 7.26 -31.54 10.37
C LEU A 360 8.73 -31.92 10.16
N SER A 361 9.63 -30.94 10.31
CA SER A 361 11.07 -31.08 10.06
C SER A 361 11.93 -31.02 11.33
N ALA A 362 11.27 -31.03 12.50
CA ALA A 362 11.93 -30.88 13.79
C ALA A 362 11.67 -32.12 14.68
N PRO A 363 12.60 -33.10 14.69
CA PRO A 363 12.46 -34.28 15.53
C PRO A 363 12.78 -33.97 16.99
N ASN A 364 12.15 -34.74 17.88
CA ASN A 364 12.42 -34.76 19.32
C ASN A 364 12.31 -33.38 20.02
N LEU A 365 11.24 -32.63 19.73
CA LEU A 365 11.00 -31.33 20.36
C LEU A 365 10.71 -31.44 21.87
N ILE A 366 10.97 -30.35 22.58
CA ILE A 366 10.62 -30.19 23.99
C ILE A 366 9.40 -29.28 24.10
N GLY A 367 8.26 -29.83 24.53
CA GLY A 367 7.01 -29.08 24.72
C GLY A 367 6.50 -29.19 26.16
N GLY A 368 5.41 -28.49 26.47
CA GLY A 368 4.74 -28.67 27.76
C GLY A 368 4.12 -30.07 27.90
N ALA A 369 3.80 -30.50 29.12
CA ALA A 369 3.21 -31.81 29.40
C ALA A 369 1.71 -31.77 29.77
N ASN A 370 1.03 -30.64 29.55
CA ASN A 370 -0.35 -30.39 30.01
C ASN A 370 -0.52 -30.52 31.53
N LYS A 371 0.57 -30.30 32.28
CA LYS A 371 0.62 -30.31 33.75
C LYS A 371 1.43 -29.10 34.20
N PRO A 372 1.01 -28.39 35.27
CA PRO A 372 1.79 -27.28 35.79
C PRO A 372 3.22 -27.70 36.10
N ASP A 373 4.19 -26.86 35.71
CA ASP A 373 5.61 -27.05 36.03
C ASP A 373 6.24 -28.35 35.48
N VAL A 374 5.66 -28.93 34.43
CA VAL A 374 6.18 -30.14 33.77
C VAL A 374 6.21 -29.96 32.27
N HIS A 375 7.36 -30.29 31.67
CA HIS A 375 7.56 -30.39 30.23
C HIS A 375 7.84 -31.84 29.84
N VAL A 376 7.77 -32.13 28.54
CA VAL A 376 8.07 -33.44 27.97
C VAL A 376 9.09 -33.28 26.86
N ARG A 377 10.14 -34.10 26.90
CA ARG A 377 11.15 -34.20 25.85
C ARG A 377 10.71 -35.20 24.79
N ASN A 378 11.37 -35.08 23.64
CA ASN A 378 11.26 -36.03 22.53
C ASN A 378 9.88 -36.09 21.89
N VAL A 379 9.16 -34.97 21.86
CA VAL A 379 7.87 -34.83 21.17
C VAL A 379 8.09 -34.88 19.65
N ASN A 380 7.36 -35.75 18.97
CA ASN A 380 7.42 -35.93 17.53
C ASN A 380 6.03 -35.81 16.92
N TYR A 381 5.91 -34.96 15.89
CA TYR A 381 4.71 -34.87 15.08
C TYR A 381 4.40 -36.21 14.41
N GLU A 382 3.12 -36.51 14.16
CA GLU A 382 2.58 -37.80 13.69
C GLU A 382 2.63 -38.96 14.69
N ARG A 383 3.71 -39.10 15.47
CA ARG A 383 3.84 -40.16 16.48
C ARG A 383 3.02 -39.85 17.73
N ASP A 384 3.17 -38.65 18.28
CA ASP A 384 2.57 -38.29 19.58
C ASP A 384 1.31 -37.43 19.45
N TRP A 385 1.19 -36.67 18.36
CA TRP A 385 0.08 -35.76 18.12
C TRP A 385 -0.09 -35.44 16.63
N ARG A 386 -1.28 -34.95 16.27
CA ARG A 386 -1.60 -34.45 14.93
C ARG A 386 -2.45 -33.19 15.04
N ALA A 387 -2.16 -32.22 14.19
CA ALA A 387 -2.95 -30.99 14.06
C ALA A 387 -4.19 -31.22 13.18
N ASP A 388 -5.22 -30.37 13.33
CA ASP A 388 -6.32 -30.28 12.37
C ASP A 388 -5.85 -29.68 11.04
N VAL A 389 -4.95 -28.70 11.13
CA VAL A 389 -4.37 -28.03 9.98
C VAL A 389 -2.87 -27.84 10.20
N VAL A 390 -2.08 -28.15 9.17
CA VAL A 390 -0.67 -27.78 9.10
C VAL A 390 -0.51 -26.79 7.96
N ALA A 391 0.12 -25.65 8.24
CA ALA A 391 0.35 -24.59 7.26
C ALA A 391 1.58 -23.77 7.66
N ASP A 392 2.09 -22.94 6.74
CA ASP A 392 3.02 -21.89 7.14
C ASP A 392 2.26 -20.77 7.87
N ILE A 393 2.56 -20.63 9.16
CA ILE A 393 2.01 -19.57 10.02
C ILE A 393 3.14 -18.83 10.74
N ALA A 394 4.39 -18.98 10.30
CA ALA A 394 5.54 -18.33 10.91
C ALA A 394 5.74 -16.92 10.32
N LEU A 395 6.09 -15.97 11.19
CA LEU A 395 6.56 -14.65 10.80
C LEU A 395 8.00 -14.76 10.27
N ALA A 396 8.25 -14.22 9.08
CA ALA A 396 9.59 -14.08 8.55
C ALA A 396 10.28 -12.86 9.18
N GLU A 397 11.58 -12.97 9.46
CA GLU A 397 12.39 -11.91 10.04
C GLU A 397 13.61 -11.57 9.16
N PRO A 398 14.15 -10.35 9.26
CA PRO A 398 15.40 -10.02 8.61
C PRO A 398 16.53 -10.98 9.04
N GLY A 399 17.35 -11.40 8.08
CA GLY A 399 18.40 -12.40 8.24
C GLY A 399 17.96 -13.82 7.93
N TYR A 400 16.66 -14.11 7.87
CA TYR A 400 16.17 -15.45 7.52
C TYR A 400 16.49 -15.81 6.05
N PRO A 401 16.68 -17.10 5.73
CA PRO A 401 16.95 -17.50 4.36
C PRO A 401 15.76 -17.24 3.43
N CYS A 402 16.04 -16.69 2.25
CA CYS A 402 15.05 -16.37 1.24
C CYS A 402 14.30 -17.64 0.78
N PRO A 403 12.95 -17.61 0.69
CA PRO A 403 12.17 -18.77 0.29
C PRO A 403 12.38 -19.16 -1.18
N GLN A 404 12.74 -18.20 -2.03
CA GLN A 404 12.88 -18.40 -3.48
C GLN A 404 14.25 -18.95 -3.87
N CYS A 405 15.35 -18.35 -3.39
CA CYS A 405 16.70 -18.77 -3.77
C CYS A 405 17.41 -19.62 -2.71
N GLY A 406 16.93 -19.63 -1.46
CA GLY A 406 17.50 -20.40 -0.35
C GLY A 406 18.87 -19.95 0.16
N GLU A 407 19.63 -19.18 -0.63
CA GLU A 407 20.99 -18.76 -0.31
C GLU A 407 21.12 -17.27 0.05
N GLY A 408 20.18 -16.43 -0.37
CA GLY A 408 20.11 -15.03 0.03
C GLY A 408 19.46 -14.88 1.40
N ALA A 409 19.83 -13.83 2.15
CA ALA A 409 19.14 -13.44 3.38
C ALA A 409 18.05 -12.40 3.07
N LEU A 410 17.00 -12.38 3.89
CA LEU A 410 15.95 -11.37 3.83
C LEU A 410 16.41 -10.07 4.53
N SER A 411 16.14 -8.93 3.91
CA SER A 411 16.41 -7.59 4.44
C SER A 411 15.09 -6.86 4.69
N LEU A 412 14.96 -6.21 5.85
CA LEU A 412 13.77 -5.43 6.18
C LEU A 412 13.90 -4.01 5.66
N HIS A 413 12.89 -3.56 4.92
CA HIS A 413 12.73 -2.20 4.46
C HIS A 413 11.37 -1.66 4.89
N ARG A 414 11.23 -0.34 4.84
CA ARG A 414 9.95 0.35 4.98
C ARG A 414 9.50 0.89 3.64
N GLY A 415 8.19 0.99 3.42
CA GLY A 415 7.64 1.43 2.14
C GLY A 415 6.33 2.20 2.25
N ILE A 416 6.07 3.05 1.26
CA ILE A 416 4.76 3.64 1.03
C ILE A 416 4.07 2.84 -0.07
N GLU A 417 2.95 2.19 0.25
CA GLU A 417 2.09 1.48 -0.68
C GLU A 417 1.37 2.46 -1.62
N VAL A 418 1.81 2.59 -2.88
CA VAL A 418 1.25 3.54 -3.85
C VAL A 418 0.21 2.94 -4.79
N GLY A 419 0.08 1.62 -4.80
CA GLY A 419 -0.99 0.91 -5.50
C GLY A 419 -1.05 -0.55 -5.12
N HIS A 420 -2.16 -1.20 -5.46
CA HIS A 420 -2.43 -2.59 -5.09
C HIS A 420 -3.25 -3.26 -6.19
N VAL A 421 -2.87 -4.48 -6.54
CA VAL A 421 -3.54 -5.29 -7.57
C VAL A 421 -3.96 -6.65 -6.99
N PHE A 422 -5.18 -7.09 -7.29
CA PHE A 422 -5.81 -8.27 -6.70
C PHE A 422 -6.48 -9.16 -7.75
N LYS A 423 -6.34 -10.47 -7.58
CA LYS A 423 -7.23 -11.46 -8.21
C LYS A 423 -8.34 -11.85 -7.23
N LEU A 424 -9.51 -11.23 -7.38
CA LEU A 424 -10.67 -11.43 -6.51
C LEU A 424 -11.37 -12.77 -6.75
N GLY A 425 -11.24 -13.32 -7.96
CA GLY A 425 -11.95 -14.53 -8.36
C GLY A 425 -13.46 -14.26 -8.43
N THR A 426 -14.27 -15.21 -7.96
CA THR A 426 -15.73 -15.13 -8.11
C THR A 426 -16.43 -14.58 -6.86
N MET A 427 -15.71 -14.14 -5.83
CA MET A 427 -16.28 -13.81 -4.52
C MET A 427 -17.46 -12.83 -4.58
N TYR A 428 -17.30 -11.68 -5.25
CA TYR A 428 -18.37 -10.69 -5.38
C TYR A 428 -19.43 -11.15 -6.37
N SER A 429 -19.02 -11.71 -7.51
CA SER A 429 -19.93 -12.16 -8.56
C SER A 429 -20.90 -13.25 -8.09
N GLU A 430 -20.46 -14.17 -7.23
CA GLU A 430 -21.30 -15.21 -6.64
C GLU A 430 -22.28 -14.63 -5.62
N ARG A 431 -21.80 -13.75 -4.72
CA ARG A 431 -22.63 -13.13 -3.69
C ARG A 431 -23.70 -12.20 -4.27
N LEU A 432 -23.37 -11.46 -5.33
CA LEU A 432 -24.26 -10.47 -5.96
C LEU A 432 -25.00 -11.02 -7.20
N GLY A 433 -24.70 -12.26 -7.61
CA GLY A 433 -25.33 -12.90 -8.76
C GLY A 433 -24.97 -12.28 -10.10
N ALA A 434 -23.75 -11.77 -10.25
CA ALA A 434 -23.23 -11.23 -11.50
C ALA A 434 -22.71 -12.36 -12.39
N THR A 435 -23.56 -12.83 -13.30
CA THR A 435 -23.31 -14.00 -14.16
C THR A 435 -23.40 -13.65 -15.63
N PHE A 436 -22.75 -14.45 -16.48
CA PHE A 436 -22.83 -14.35 -17.94
C PHE A 436 -23.05 -15.75 -18.56
N LEU A 437 -23.61 -15.78 -19.78
CA LEU A 437 -23.73 -17.01 -20.56
C LEU A 437 -22.40 -17.38 -21.20
N ASP A 438 -21.88 -18.57 -20.88
CA ASP A 438 -20.66 -19.13 -21.47
C ASP A 438 -20.86 -19.66 -22.90
N GLN A 439 -19.78 -20.16 -23.52
CA GLN A 439 -19.81 -20.73 -24.87
C GLN A 439 -20.78 -21.91 -25.05
N ARG A 440 -21.16 -22.57 -23.95
CA ARG A 440 -22.08 -23.71 -23.92
C ARG A 440 -23.50 -23.29 -23.49
N GLY A 441 -23.74 -22.00 -23.31
CA GLY A 441 -25.02 -21.45 -22.87
C GLY A 441 -25.31 -21.66 -21.38
N GLN A 442 -24.30 -21.94 -20.56
CA GLN A 442 -24.45 -22.08 -19.11
C GLN A 442 -24.17 -20.73 -18.42
N GLN A 443 -24.93 -20.43 -17.36
CA GLN A 443 -24.66 -19.26 -16.52
C GLN A 443 -23.41 -19.52 -15.67
N ARG A 444 -22.43 -18.62 -15.77
CA ARG A 444 -21.18 -18.64 -14.99
C ARG A 444 -20.99 -17.31 -14.26
N PRO A 445 -20.54 -17.32 -12.99
CA PRO A 445 -20.12 -16.09 -12.33
C PRO A 445 -18.89 -15.51 -13.04
N ALA A 446 -18.81 -14.18 -13.16
CA ALA A 446 -17.65 -13.51 -13.72
C ALA A 446 -16.44 -13.63 -12.79
N VAL A 447 -15.27 -13.95 -13.35
CA VAL A 447 -14.02 -13.98 -12.58
C VAL A 447 -13.46 -12.56 -12.54
N MET A 448 -13.18 -12.04 -11.35
CA MET A 448 -12.89 -10.61 -11.16
C MET A 448 -11.45 -10.33 -10.74
N GLY A 449 -10.92 -9.21 -11.21
CA GLY A 449 -9.75 -8.52 -10.68
C GLY A 449 -10.12 -7.13 -10.17
N CYS A 450 -9.39 -6.62 -9.18
CA CYS A 450 -9.46 -5.20 -8.81
C CYS A 450 -8.06 -4.60 -8.62
N TYR A 451 -7.94 -3.32 -8.94
CA TYR A 451 -6.66 -2.65 -9.06
C TYR A 451 -6.84 -1.21 -8.57
N GLY A 452 -6.10 -0.78 -7.55
CA GLY A 452 -6.18 0.57 -6.98
C GLY A 452 -4.87 1.36 -7.03
N ILE A 453 -4.92 2.66 -7.33
CA ILE A 453 -3.82 3.63 -7.14
C ILE A 453 -4.37 4.82 -6.36
N GLY A 454 -3.78 5.12 -5.20
CA GLY A 454 -4.13 6.31 -4.42
C GLY A 454 -3.41 7.54 -4.97
N LEU A 455 -4.11 8.48 -5.61
CA LEU A 455 -3.49 9.64 -6.27
C LEU A 455 -2.85 10.61 -5.28
N ASP A 456 -3.54 10.91 -4.18
CA ASP A 456 -3.03 11.78 -3.10
C ASP A 456 -1.74 11.22 -2.50
N ARG A 457 -1.75 9.91 -2.22
CA ARG A 457 -0.61 9.18 -1.67
C ARG A 457 0.53 9.11 -2.68
N LEU A 458 0.23 8.86 -3.96
CA LEU A 458 1.20 8.86 -5.04
C LEU A 458 1.87 10.24 -5.18
N LEU A 459 1.12 11.34 -5.08
CA LEU A 459 1.68 12.69 -5.08
C LEU A 459 2.66 12.89 -3.91
N ALA A 460 2.30 12.47 -2.70
CA ALA A 460 3.21 12.53 -1.56
C ALA A 460 4.45 11.66 -1.76
N ALA A 461 4.30 10.44 -2.27
CA ALA A 461 5.42 9.54 -2.54
C ALA A 461 6.37 10.10 -3.61
N VAL A 462 5.85 10.76 -4.65
CA VAL A 462 6.67 11.44 -5.65
C VAL A 462 7.50 12.55 -5.01
N ILE A 463 6.92 13.37 -4.12
CA ILE A 463 7.67 14.42 -3.42
C ILE A 463 8.68 13.80 -2.46
N GLU A 464 8.31 12.73 -1.76
CA GLU A 464 9.20 12.01 -0.84
C GLU A 464 10.44 11.48 -1.60
N ALA A 465 10.25 10.88 -2.78
CA ALA A 465 11.33 10.39 -3.62
C ALA A 465 12.16 11.51 -4.28
N ASN A 466 11.56 12.68 -4.50
CA ASN A 466 12.14 13.73 -5.33
C ASN A 466 12.16 15.10 -4.61
N HIS A 467 13.02 15.22 -3.60
CA HIS A 467 13.26 16.48 -2.91
C HIS A 467 14.73 16.66 -2.51
N ASP A 468 15.10 17.89 -2.19
CA ASP A 468 16.38 18.24 -1.56
C ASP A 468 16.16 19.19 -0.37
N GLU A 469 17.24 19.65 0.26
CA GLU A 469 17.19 20.57 1.40
C GLU A 469 16.46 21.90 1.11
N ARG A 470 16.39 22.29 -0.17
CA ARG A 470 15.81 23.58 -0.61
C ARG A 470 14.35 23.45 -1.00
N GLY A 471 13.88 22.27 -1.42
CA GLY A 471 12.50 22.09 -1.85
C GLY A 471 12.23 20.84 -2.67
N ILE A 472 11.11 20.91 -3.38
CA ILE A 472 10.67 19.83 -4.27
C ILE A 472 11.55 19.83 -5.54
N VAL A 473 11.79 18.65 -6.10
CA VAL A 473 12.49 18.45 -7.38
C VAL A 473 11.59 17.64 -8.29
N TRP A 474 10.58 18.27 -8.90
CA TRP A 474 9.56 17.52 -9.64
C TRP A 474 10.14 16.71 -10.81
N PRO A 475 9.71 15.44 -10.98
CA PRO A 475 9.76 14.79 -12.28
C PRO A 475 8.93 15.59 -13.28
N ALA A 476 9.44 15.69 -14.51
CA ALA A 476 8.91 16.62 -15.51
C ALA A 476 7.43 16.38 -15.85
N GLY A 477 7.03 15.10 -15.93
CA GLY A 477 5.66 14.69 -16.26
C GLY A 477 4.60 15.14 -15.25
N VAL A 478 5.00 15.36 -13.99
CA VAL A 478 4.08 15.66 -12.87
C VAL A 478 4.25 17.07 -12.32
N ALA A 479 5.28 17.80 -12.75
CA ALA A 479 5.53 19.18 -12.33
C ALA A 479 4.32 20.10 -12.63
N PRO A 480 3.84 20.90 -11.66
CA PRO A 480 2.74 21.84 -11.88
C PRO A 480 2.94 22.75 -13.08
N TYR A 481 4.15 23.24 -13.31
CA TYR A 481 4.56 23.95 -14.53
C TYR A 481 5.93 23.44 -14.95
N ALA A 482 6.21 23.46 -16.26
CA ALA A 482 7.51 23.06 -16.77
C ALA A 482 8.58 24.12 -16.46
N VAL A 483 8.16 25.39 -16.43
CA VAL A 483 9.05 26.54 -16.32
C VAL A 483 8.64 27.44 -15.16
N HIS A 484 9.62 27.87 -14.36
CA HIS A 484 9.52 29.02 -13.46
C HIS A 484 10.19 30.23 -14.09
N LEU A 485 9.40 31.14 -14.66
CA LEU A 485 9.88 32.40 -15.23
C LEU A 485 9.96 33.46 -14.14
N ILE A 486 11.11 34.11 -13.98
CA ILE A 486 11.35 35.11 -12.94
C ILE A 486 11.78 36.42 -13.58
N ALA A 487 11.06 37.50 -13.26
CA ALA A 487 11.50 38.86 -13.54
C ALA A 487 12.14 39.48 -12.28
N LEU A 488 13.44 39.81 -12.34
CA LEU A 488 14.16 40.48 -11.25
C LEU A 488 14.14 41.99 -11.43
N SER A 489 13.72 42.74 -10.41
CA SER A 489 13.55 44.19 -10.49
C SER A 489 12.70 44.61 -11.72
N PRO A 490 11.42 44.16 -11.78
CA PRO A 490 10.54 44.40 -12.93
C PRO A 490 10.22 45.88 -13.15
N ASP A 491 10.50 46.74 -12.17
CA ASP A 491 10.41 48.20 -12.23
C ASP A 491 11.52 48.84 -13.09
N ARG A 492 12.65 48.14 -13.30
CA ARG A 492 13.73 48.64 -14.14
C ARG A 492 13.40 48.51 -15.63
N ALA A 493 13.79 49.53 -16.38
CA ALA A 493 13.43 49.69 -17.78
C ALA A 493 13.71 48.43 -18.62
N GLY A 494 12.67 47.91 -19.27
CA GLY A 494 12.72 46.78 -20.20
C GLY A 494 12.59 45.39 -19.59
N VAL A 495 12.76 45.20 -18.27
CA VAL A 495 12.67 43.87 -17.64
C VAL A 495 11.27 43.30 -17.74
N ARG A 496 10.26 44.05 -17.29
CA ARG A 496 8.87 43.61 -17.33
C ARG A 496 8.45 43.29 -18.75
N ASP A 497 8.69 44.19 -19.70
CA ASP A 497 8.30 44.00 -21.10
C ASP A 497 8.98 42.76 -21.72
N ALA A 498 10.27 42.52 -21.44
CA ALA A 498 10.96 41.34 -21.94
C ALA A 498 10.42 40.04 -21.33
N ALA A 499 10.15 40.02 -20.02
CA ALA A 499 9.55 38.87 -19.35
C ALA A 499 8.12 38.58 -19.83
N GLU A 500 7.31 39.63 -20.06
CA GLU A 500 5.96 39.51 -20.62
C GLU A 500 5.95 38.92 -22.03
N ARG A 501 6.84 39.40 -22.91
CA ARG A 501 7.00 38.85 -24.26
C ARG A 501 7.41 37.39 -24.21
N LEU A 502 8.43 37.07 -23.41
CA LEU A 502 8.89 35.70 -23.27
C LEU A 502 7.80 34.78 -22.70
N TYR A 503 7.03 35.26 -21.71
CA TYR A 503 5.88 34.53 -21.17
C TYR A 503 4.82 34.21 -22.23
N ALA A 504 4.49 35.19 -23.09
CA ALA A 504 3.56 34.99 -24.20
C ALA A 504 4.10 34.00 -25.25
N GLU A 505 5.35 34.16 -25.68
CA GLU A 505 6.02 33.29 -26.66
C GLU A 505 6.13 31.84 -26.18
N LEU A 506 6.36 31.62 -24.88
CA LEU A 506 6.33 30.28 -24.28
C LEU A 506 4.93 29.67 -24.36
N GLY A 507 3.89 30.46 -24.06
CA GLY A 507 2.50 30.03 -24.16
C GLY A 507 2.10 29.64 -25.59
N GLU A 508 2.50 30.42 -26.60
CA GLU A 508 2.26 30.11 -28.02
C GLU A 508 2.91 28.79 -28.46
N ARG A 509 4.00 28.39 -27.79
CA ARG A 509 4.69 27.11 -28.03
C ARG A 509 4.15 25.96 -27.18
N GLY A 510 3.08 26.17 -26.42
CA GLY A 510 2.51 25.16 -25.51
C GLY A 510 3.37 24.89 -24.27
N VAL A 511 4.34 25.75 -23.95
CA VAL A 511 5.15 25.62 -22.74
C VAL A 511 4.45 26.27 -21.56
N GLU A 512 4.14 25.46 -20.56
CA GLU A 512 3.45 25.91 -19.36
C GLU A 512 4.43 26.60 -18.38
N ALA A 513 4.28 27.91 -18.21
CA ALA A 513 5.13 28.71 -17.32
C ALA A 513 4.38 29.25 -16.08
N LEU A 514 5.01 29.11 -14.91
CA LEU A 514 4.71 29.86 -13.69
C LEU A 514 5.58 31.13 -13.70
N TYR A 515 4.94 32.28 -13.83
CA TYR A 515 5.62 33.57 -13.93
C TYR A 515 5.60 34.30 -12.58
N ASP A 516 6.76 34.45 -11.96
CA ASP A 516 6.97 35.29 -10.78
C ASP A 516 7.13 36.76 -11.16
N ASP A 517 5.98 37.42 -11.29
CA ASP A 517 5.81 38.84 -11.61
C ASP A 517 5.71 39.74 -10.37
N ARG A 518 5.93 39.20 -9.17
CA ARG A 518 5.82 39.93 -7.89
C ARG A 518 6.91 40.99 -7.73
N GLU A 519 6.67 42.00 -6.92
CA GLU A 519 7.66 43.00 -6.53
C GLU A 519 8.39 42.57 -5.25
N GLU A 520 9.16 41.48 -5.37
CA GLU A 520 9.89 40.85 -4.26
C GLU A 520 11.39 40.85 -4.51
N SER A 521 12.17 40.71 -3.43
CA SER A 521 13.63 40.64 -3.53
C SER A 521 14.09 39.40 -4.30
N PRO A 522 15.23 39.45 -5.02
CA PRO A 522 15.76 38.29 -5.74
C PRO A 522 15.92 37.04 -4.85
N GLY A 523 16.36 37.22 -3.59
CA GLY A 523 16.53 36.12 -2.64
C GLY A 523 15.21 35.40 -2.33
N VAL A 524 14.12 36.16 -2.13
CA VAL A 524 12.78 35.58 -1.91
C VAL A 524 12.31 34.82 -3.14
N LYS A 525 12.43 35.41 -4.33
CA LYS A 525 12.01 34.77 -5.58
C LYS A 525 12.76 33.47 -5.85
N PHE A 526 14.08 33.46 -5.64
CA PHE A 526 14.87 32.24 -5.83
C PHE A 526 14.58 31.18 -4.78
N ALA A 527 14.37 31.56 -3.51
CA ALA A 527 13.98 30.62 -2.46
C ALA A 527 12.61 29.99 -2.75
N ASP A 528 11.63 30.79 -3.17
CA ASP A 528 10.32 30.29 -3.59
C ASP A 528 10.44 29.39 -4.83
N ALA A 529 11.29 29.74 -5.80
CA ALA A 529 11.50 28.92 -6.98
C ALA A 529 12.15 27.57 -6.66
N ASP A 530 13.13 27.54 -5.75
CA ASP A 530 13.76 26.31 -5.29
C ASP A 530 12.77 25.45 -4.47
N LEU A 531 11.93 26.08 -3.64
CA LEU A 531 10.88 25.42 -2.85
C LEU A 531 9.80 24.79 -3.74
N LEU A 532 9.26 25.56 -4.68
CA LEU A 532 8.19 25.14 -5.59
C LEU A 532 8.69 24.11 -6.61
N GLY A 533 9.96 24.17 -6.99
CA GLY A 533 10.65 23.03 -7.61
C GLY A 533 10.43 22.81 -9.10
N MET A 534 9.95 23.80 -9.86
CA MET A 534 9.70 23.60 -11.30
C MET A 534 11.00 23.17 -12.01
N PRO A 535 10.95 22.24 -12.98
CA PRO A 535 12.15 21.63 -13.56
C PRO A 535 13.15 22.60 -14.18
N LEU A 536 12.66 23.67 -14.82
CA LEU A 536 13.48 24.69 -15.45
C LEU A 536 13.15 26.08 -14.91
N ARG A 537 14.18 26.81 -14.48
CA ARG A 537 14.10 28.22 -14.12
C ARG A 537 14.62 29.09 -15.26
N VAL A 538 13.88 30.14 -15.59
CA VAL A 538 14.25 31.15 -16.59
C VAL A 538 14.25 32.51 -15.90
N THR A 539 15.37 33.21 -15.89
CA THR A 539 15.52 34.48 -15.18
C THR A 539 15.81 35.62 -16.15
N VAL A 540 14.96 36.64 -16.09
CA VAL A 540 15.12 37.92 -16.80
C VAL A 540 15.53 38.96 -15.76
N SER A 541 16.68 39.60 -15.98
CA SER A 541 17.24 40.60 -15.08
C SER A 541 17.83 41.77 -15.85
N PRO A 542 18.05 42.94 -15.22
CA PRO A 542 18.73 44.06 -15.86
C PRO A 542 20.09 43.65 -16.45
N ARG A 543 20.87 42.90 -15.69
CA ARG A 543 22.22 42.43 -16.06
C ARG A 543 22.21 41.52 -17.28
N THR A 544 21.21 40.65 -17.40
CA THR A 544 21.11 39.73 -18.55
C THR A 544 20.60 40.47 -19.78
N LEU A 545 19.70 41.44 -19.61
CA LEU A 545 19.17 42.26 -20.71
C LEU A 545 20.20 43.22 -21.31
N GLU A 546 21.15 43.73 -20.53
CA GLU A 546 22.32 44.47 -21.06
C GLU A 546 23.11 43.65 -22.11
N LYS A 547 23.03 42.32 -22.02
CA LYS A 547 23.66 41.37 -22.95
C LYS A 547 22.66 40.79 -23.97
N SER A 548 21.44 41.34 -24.03
CA SER A 548 20.33 40.81 -24.83
C SER A 548 20.08 39.31 -24.60
N ALA A 549 20.18 38.86 -23.35
CA ALA A 549 20.11 37.47 -22.96
C ALA A 549 19.21 37.22 -21.74
N VAL A 550 18.90 35.95 -21.50
CA VAL A 550 18.25 35.43 -20.28
C VAL A 550 19.08 34.30 -19.70
N GLU A 551 18.87 34.03 -18.41
CA GLU A 551 19.54 32.94 -17.71
C GLU A 551 18.61 31.72 -17.61
N LEU A 552 19.09 30.55 -18.02
CA LEU A 552 18.41 29.26 -17.83
C LEU A 552 19.15 28.44 -16.78
N LYS A 553 18.40 27.77 -15.91
CA LYS A 553 18.94 26.87 -14.90
C LYS A 553 17.99 25.70 -14.64
N ARG A 554 18.47 24.46 -14.72
CA ARG A 554 17.67 23.31 -14.27
C ARG A 554 17.64 23.24 -12.75
N ARG A 555 16.52 22.78 -12.17
CA ARG A 555 16.34 22.72 -10.70
C ARG A 555 17.40 21.89 -9.99
N THR A 556 17.95 20.88 -10.67
CA THR A 556 18.98 19.97 -10.17
C THR A 556 20.42 20.45 -10.42
N GLU A 557 20.62 21.43 -11.30
CA GLU A 557 21.95 21.92 -11.67
C GLU A 557 22.38 23.10 -10.78
N SER A 558 23.68 23.26 -10.56
CA SER A 558 24.26 24.41 -9.86
C SER A 558 24.49 25.59 -10.81
N GLU A 559 24.96 25.30 -12.02
CA GLU A 559 25.34 26.25 -13.05
C GLU A 559 24.16 26.82 -13.83
N THR A 560 24.40 27.96 -14.47
CA THR A 560 23.40 28.65 -15.28
C THR A 560 23.94 28.83 -16.70
N THR A 561 23.04 28.82 -17.68
CA THR A 561 23.38 29.05 -19.09
C THR A 561 22.76 30.35 -19.57
N LEU A 562 23.57 31.24 -20.14
CA LEU A 562 23.06 32.43 -20.83
C LEU A 562 22.58 32.07 -22.23
N VAL A 563 21.37 32.48 -22.56
CA VAL A 563 20.73 32.25 -23.86
C VAL A 563 20.30 33.59 -24.45
N PRO A 564 20.57 33.87 -25.73
CA PRO A 564 20.06 35.07 -26.40
C PRO A 564 18.54 35.18 -26.22
N LEU A 565 18.04 36.37 -25.87
CA LEU A 565 16.62 36.59 -25.60
C LEU A 565 15.75 36.20 -26.80
N SER A 566 16.21 36.48 -28.03
CA SER A 566 15.55 36.13 -29.28
C SER A 566 15.40 34.63 -29.52
N GLU A 567 16.21 33.79 -28.87
CA GLU A 567 16.19 32.33 -29.01
C GLU A 567 15.63 31.63 -27.75
N ALA A 568 15.35 32.40 -26.69
CA ALA A 568 15.02 31.88 -25.38
C ALA A 568 13.81 30.94 -25.40
N ALA A 569 12.70 31.36 -26.02
CA ALA A 569 11.48 30.57 -26.09
C ALA A 569 11.71 29.22 -26.79
N ALA A 570 12.41 29.22 -27.94
CA ALA A 570 12.73 28.01 -28.69
C ALA A 570 13.74 27.10 -27.96
N ARG A 571 14.68 27.69 -27.20
CA ARG A 571 15.60 26.92 -26.36
C ARG A 571 14.89 26.27 -25.19
N VAL A 572 14.02 27.01 -24.51
CA VAL A 572 13.21 26.51 -23.39
C VAL A 572 12.32 25.36 -23.83
N GLU A 573 11.59 25.51 -24.95
CA GLU A 573 10.76 24.45 -25.51
C GLU A 573 11.54 23.15 -25.75
N ARG A 574 12.74 23.25 -26.34
CA ARG A 574 13.63 22.09 -26.56
C ARG A 574 14.06 21.45 -25.25
N VAL A 575 14.46 22.25 -24.25
CA VAL A 575 14.89 21.74 -22.95
C VAL A 575 13.74 21.04 -22.22
N VAL A 576 12.55 21.62 -22.23
CA VAL A 576 11.35 21.02 -21.61
C VAL A 576 11.00 19.69 -22.28
N LYS A 577 11.04 19.60 -23.61
CA LYS A 577 10.79 18.34 -24.34
C LYS A 577 11.81 17.25 -24.00
N VAL A 578 13.10 17.60 -23.90
CA VAL A 578 14.17 16.65 -23.54
C VAL A 578 14.08 16.20 -22.08
N VAL A 579 13.56 17.04 -21.19
CA VAL A 579 13.41 16.71 -19.77
C VAL A 579 12.12 15.91 -19.51
N ALA A 580 11.15 15.96 -20.44
CA ALA A 580 9.86 15.28 -20.34
C ALA A 580 9.81 13.89 -21.01
N GLY A 581 10.72 13.60 -21.94
CA GLY A 581 10.90 12.26 -22.52
C GLY A 581 12.09 11.56 -21.88
#